data_AF-A0A413T563-F1
#
_entry.id   AF-A0A413T563-F1
#
_cell.length_a   1.000
_cell.length_b   1.000
_cell.length_c   1.000
_cell.angle_alpha   90.00
_cell.angle_beta   90.00
_cell.angle_gamma   90.00
#
_symmetry.space_group_name_H-M   'P 1'
#
loop_
_entity.id
_entity.type
_entity.pdbx_description
1 polymer ?
#
loop_
_entity_poly.entity_id
_entity_poly.type
_entity_poly.pdbx_seq_one_letter_code
_entity_poly.pdbx_strand_id
1 'polypeptide(L)'
;MAELTFKTNIRRDKWPRWMKKLHGYMTRVTQNRELEPTRDEYLRLKVIIEGCIENLKNEGHTRRALIHVWLGEDDNRMSLIVMRSNLVVISYFIE
;
A
#
# COMPACT_ATOMS: atom_id res chain seq x y z
N MET A 1 5.14 3.67 -19.58
CA MET A 1 5.75 3.75 -18.24
C MET A 1 4.63 3.47 -17.26
N ALA A 2 4.78 2.43 -16.45
CA ALA A 2 3.74 2.11 -15.48
C ALA A 2 3.97 2.86 -14.16
N GLU A 3 2.88 3.34 -13.57
CA GLU A 3 2.84 4.10 -12.33
C GLU A 3 2.16 3.29 -11.22
N LEU A 4 2.46 3.63 -9.97
CA LEU A 4 1.75 3.03 -8.83
C LEU A 4 0.43 3.78 -8.61
N THR A 5 -0.67 3.19 -9.06
CA THR A 5 -2.01 3.69 -8.79
C THR A 5 -2.62 2.98 -7.57
N PHE A 6 -3.73 3.51 -7.06
CA PHE A 6 -4.41 2.89 -5.92
C PHE A 6 -5.92 3.15 -5.92
N LYS A 7 -6.65 2.20 -5.35
CA LYS A 7 -8.08 2.31 -5.05
C LYS A 7 -8.30 2.24 -3.54
N THR A 8 -9.20 3.06 -3.02
CA THR A 8 -9.62 3.02 -1.61
C THR A 8 -11.11 3.33 -1.49
N ASN A 9 -11.77 2.66 -0.55
CA ASN A 9 -13.18 2.92 -0.21
C ASN A 9 -13.32 4.01 0.87
N ILE A 10 -12.22 4.59 1.36
CA ILE A 10 -12.22 5.64 2.38
C ILE A 10 -12.11 7.01 1.69
N ARG A 11 -13.09 7.89 1.93
CA ARG A 11 -13.06 9.28 1.44
C ARG A 11 -11.81 10.00 1.93
N ARG A 12 -11.17 10.80 1.07
CA ARG A 12 -9.86 11.43 1.31
C ARG A 12 -9.78 12.27 2.58
N ASP A 13 -10.85 12.98 2.93
CA ASP A 13 -10.96 13.79 4.16
C ASP A 13 -10.99 12.93 5.43
N LYS A 14 -11.46 11.68 5.32
CA LYS A 14 -11.57 10.70 6.41
C LYS A 14 -10.35 9.80 6.56
N TRP A 15 -9.30 10.02 5.77
CA TRP A 15 -8.10 9.17 5.85
C TRP A 15 -7.47 9.25 7.24
N PRO A 16 -7.25 8.10 7.90
CA PRO A 16 -6.51 8.06 9.14
C PRO A 16 -5.05 8.50 8.92
N ARG A 17 -4.39 9.00 9.98
CA ARG A 17 -3.03 9.55 9.89
C ARG A 17 -2.03 8.57 9.25
N TRP A 18 -2.10 7.29 9.61
CA TRP A 18 -1.23 6.25 9.06
C TRP A 18 -1.39 6.11 7.54
N MET A 19 -2.61 6.24 7.01
CA MET A 19 -2.90 6.10 5.59
C MET A 19 -2.34 7.29 4.80
N LYS A 20 -2.47 8.51 5.34
CA LYS A 20 -1.84 9.71 4.76
C LYS A 20 -0.32 9.57 4.70
N LYS A 21 0.30 9.10 5.79
CA LYS A 21 1.75 8.88 5.85
C LYS A 21 2.21 7.77 4.90
N LEU A 22 1.51 6.64 4.87
CA LEU A 22 1.80 5.53 3.95
C LEU A 22 1.74 6.00 2.50
N HIS A 23 0.65 6.68 2.11
CA HIS A 23 0.50 7.15 0.74
C HIS A 23 1.60 8.15 0.35
N GLY A 24 1.89 9.13 1.20
CA GLY A 24 2.98 10.07 0.96
C GLY A 24 4.36 9.41 0.87
N TYR A 25 4.58 8.34 1.65
CA TYR A 25 5.81 7.54 1.56
C TYR A 25 5.90 6.77 0.24
N MET A 26 4.82 6.09 -0.16
CA MET A 26 4.78 5.34 -1.43
C MET A 26 5.00 6.26 -2.62
N THR A 27 4.35 7.43 -2.66
CA THR A 27 4.60 8.42 -3.72
C THR A 27 6.08 8.78 -3.81
N ARG A 28 6.77 9.05 -2.69
CA ARG A 28 8.21 9.38 -2.71
C ARG A 28 9.08 8.24 -3.23
N VAL A 29 8.74 7.00 -2.90
CA VAL A 29 9.52 5.82 -3.31
C VAL A 29 9.33 5.50 -4.80
N THR A 30 8.21 5.89 -5.39
CA THR A 30 7.88 5.59 -6.80
C THR A 30 7.97 6.78 -7.75
N GLN A 31 8.07 8.02 -7.26
CA GLN A 31 7.97 9.26 -8.07
C GLN A 31 8.91 9.35 -9.28
N ASN A 32 10.08 8.70 -9.24
CA ASN A 32 11.08 8.76 -10.31
C ASN A 32 11.55 7.36 -10.74
N ARG A 33 10.69 6.35 -10.57
CA ARG A 33 11.04 4.97 -10.84
C ARG A 33 10.05 4.38 -11.83
N GLU A 34 10.57 3.79 -12.90
CA GLU A 34 9.75 2.97 -13.79
C GLU A 34 9.43 1.66 -13.06
N LEU A 35 8.13 1.39 -12.93
CA LEU A 35 7.63 0.18 -12.30
C LEU A 35 7.31 -0.84 -13.39
N GLU A 36 7.59 -2.10 -13.09
CA GLU A 36 7.19 -3.22 -13.94
C GLU A 36 6.09 -3.99 -13.24
N PRO A 37 4.98 -4.37 -13.92
CA PRO A 37 3.91 -5.16 -13.32
C PRO A 37 4.32 -6.64 -13.20
N THR A 38 5.45 -6.90 -12.55
CA THR A 38 6.02 -8.23 -12.30
C THR A 38 5.80 -8.63 -10.84
N ARG A 39 5.72 -9.93 -10.58
CA ARG A 39 5.58 -10.46 -9.22
C ARG A 39 6.67 -9.95 -8.28
N ASP A 40 7.90 -9.86 -8.76
CA ASP A 40 9.05 -9.41 -7.97
C ASP A 40 8.94 -7.93 -7.58
N GLU A 41 8.51 -7.06 -8.50
CA GLU A 41 8.31 -5.64 -8.19
C GLU A 41 7.15 -5.47 -7.19
N TYR A 42 6.07 -6.24 -7.32
CA TYR A 42 5.01 -6.28 -6.32
C TYR A 42 5.48 -6.78 -4.95
N LEU A 43 6.30 -7.84 -4.89
CA LEU A 43 6.87 -8.34 -3.64
C LEU A 43 7.82 -7.32 -3.00
N ARG A 44 8.61 -6.61 -3.80
CA ARG A 44 9.46 -5.51 -3.33
C ARG A 44 8.62 -4.37 -2.73
N LEU A 45 7.58 -3.93 -3.43
CA LEU A 45 6.66 -2.91 -2.94
C LEU A 45 5.92 -3.38 -1.68
N LYS A 46 5.55 -4.66 -1.59
CA LYS A 46 4.98 -5.27 -0.38
C LYS A 46 5.88 -5.07 0.83
N VAL A 47 7.17 -5.43 0.71
CA VAL A 47 8.16 -5.26 1.79
C VAL A 47 8.29 -3.80 2.21
N ILE A 48 8.29 -2.87 1.24
CA ILE A 48 8.35 -1.43 1.51
C ILE A 48 7.12 -0.94 2.28
N ILE A 49 5.92 -1.37 1.88
CA ILE A 49 4.67 -1.03 2.56
C ILE A 49 4.65 -1.62 3.97
N GLU A 50 5.05 -2.87 4.15
CA GLU A 50 5.12 -3.55 5.44
C GLU A 50 6.09 -2.84 6.39
N GLY A 51 7.28 -2.49 5.93
CA GLY A 51 8.26 -1.70 6.70
C GLY A 51 7.72 -0.32 7.08
N CYS A 52 7.02 0.36 6.17
CA CYS A 52 6.38 1.64 6.45
C CYS A 52 5.31 1.49 7.55
N ILE A 53 4.45 0.48 7.46
CA ILE A 53 3.42 0.20 8.47
C ILE A 53 4.05 -0.11 9.82
N GLU A 54 5.12 -0.90 9.87
CA GLU A 54 5.80 -1.24 11.11
C GLU A 54 6.41 -0.01 11.80
N ASN A 55 7.05 0.87 11.03
CA ASN A 55 7.52 2.16 11.54
C ASN A 55 6.38 3.02 12.10
N LEU A 56 5.23 3.07 11.40
CA LEU A 56 4.05 3.80 11.86
C LEU A 56 3.44 3.21 13.15
N LYS A 57 3.57 1.90 13.38
CA LYS A 57 3.21 1.26 14.66
C LYS A 57 4.14 1.71 15.77
N ASN A 58 5.44 1.69 15.53
CA ASN A 58 6.46 2.11 16.50
C ASN A 58 6.31 3.59 16.87
N GLU A 59 5.92 4.45 15.92
CA GLU A 59 5.61 5.86 16.16
C GLU A 59 4.24 6.09 16.86
N GLY A 60 3.47 5.04 17.15
CA GLY A 60 2.16 5.13 17.80
C GLY A 60 1.04 5.68 16.90
N HIS A 61 1.25 5.75 15.58
CA HIS A 61 0.26 6.27 14.63
C HIS A 61 -0.81 5.26 14.23
N THR A 62 -0.60 3.98 14.51
CA THR A 62 -1.54 2.89 14.28
C THR A 62 -1.91 2.24 15.61
N ARG A 63 -2.59 2.96 16.51
CA ARG A 63 -3.10 2.38 17.77
C ARG A 63 -3.95 1.13 17.47
N ARG A 64 -3.46 -0.04 17.89
CA ARG A 64 -4.14 -1.36 17.86
C ARG A 64 -4.72 -1.81 16.51
N ALA A 65 -4.42 -1.11 15.41
CA ALA A 65 -4.93 -1.46 14.10
C ALA A 65 -4.08 -2.61 13.55
N LEU A 66 -4.69 -3.80 13.43
CA LEU A 66 -4.10 -4.91 12.69
C LEU A 66 -4.14 -4.55 11.20
N ILE A 67 -3.01 -4.11 10.67
CA ILE A 67 -2.84 -3.79 9.25
C ILE A 67 -1.96 -4.87 8.63
N HIS A 68 -2.44 -5.47 7.55
CA HIS A 68 -1.74 -6.51 6.81
C HIS A 68 -1.69 -6.16 5.33
N VAL A 69 -0.65 -6.60 4.64
CA VAL A 69 -0.46 -6.40 3.21
C VAL A 69 -0.41 -7.77 2.54
N TRP A 70 -1.21 -7.94 1.49
CA TRP A 70 -1.31 -9.18 0.75
C TRP A 70 -1.07 -8.93 -0.72
N LEU A 71 -0.41 -9.88 -1.38
CA LEU A 71 -0.37 -9.91 -2.84
C LEU A 71 -1.60 -10.67 -3.32
N GLY A 72 -2.50 -9.97 -4.02
CA GLY A 72 -3.62 -10.57 -4.71
C GLY A 72 -3.27 -10.82 -6.17
N GLU A 73 -3.59 -12.01 -6.68
CA GLU A 73 -3.41 -12.41 -8.08
C GLU A 73 -4.77 -12.93 -8.59
N ASP A 74 -5.32 -12.31 -9.63
CA ASP A 74 -6.60 -12.69 -10.25
C ASP A 74 -6.53 -12.49 -11.77
N ASP A 75 -6.79 -13.55 -12.57
CA ASP A 75 -6.85 -13.54 -14.04
C ASP A 75 -5.94 -12.48 -14.73
N ASN A 76 -4.62 -12.61 -14.53
CA ASN A 76 -3.56 -11.72 -15.04
C ASN A 76 -3.42 -10.32 -14.42
N ARG A 77 -4.10 -10.03 -13.31
CA ARG A 77 -3.96 -8.79 -12.55
C ARG A 77 -3.37 -9.07 -11.18
N MET A 78 -2.26 -8.42 -10.90
CA MET A 78 -1.64 -8.39 -9.58
C MET A 78 -2.03 -7.10 -8.85
N SER A 79 -2.17 -7.18 -7.53
CA SER A 79 -2.42 -6.01 -6.70
C SER A 79 -1.88 -6.20 -5.29
N LEU A 80 -1.48 -5.09 -4.64
CA LEU A 80 -1.17 -5.13 -3.21
C LEU A 80 -2.36 -4.64 -2.41
N ILE A 81 -2.91 -5.54 -1.61
CA ILE A 81 -4.11 -5.33 -0.82
C ILE A 81 -3.68 -5.02 0.61
N VAL A 82 -3.88 -3.77 1.01
CA VAL A 82 -3.74 -3.35 2.41
C VAL A 82 -5.08 -3.54 3.10
N MET A 83 -5.09 -4.39 4.12
CA MET A 83 -6.25 -4.65 4.95
C MET A 83 -6.06 -4.06 6.34
N ARG A 84 -7.14 -3.57 6.94
CA ARG A 84 -7.20 -3.19 8.35
C ARG A 84 -8.34 -3.97 9.02
N SER A 85 -8.04 -4.74 10.05
CA SER A 85 -9.04 -5.53 10.78
C SER A 85 -9.92 -6.38 9.83
N ASN A 86 -9.27 -7.06 8.87
CA ASN A 86 -9.87 -7.90 7.83
C ASN A 86 -10.73 -7.15 6.78
N LEU A 87 -10.71 -5.82 6.77
CA LEU A 87 -11.36 -5.01 5.74
C LEU A 87 -10.31 -4.46 4.77
N VAL A 88 -10.54 -4.64 3.47
CA VAL A 88 -9.72 -4.01 2.43
C VAL A 88 -9.88 -2.50 2.51
N VAL A 89 -8.76 -1.80 2.75
CA VAL A 89 -8.74 -0.34 2.86
C VAL A 89 -8.03 0.30 1.67
N ILE A 90 -7.03 -0.36 1.09
CA ILE A 90 -6.30 0.10 -0.09
C ILE A 90 -5.97 -1.09 -0.98
N SER A 91 -6.10 -0.92 -2.29
CA SER A 91 -5.52 -1.81 -3.29
C SER A 91 -4.57 -0.98 -4.16
N TYR A 92 -3.30 -1.36 -4.25
CA TYR A 92 -2.33 -0.73 -5.15
C TYR A 92 -2.16 -1.57 -6.43
N PHE A 93 -1.97 -0.87 -7.54
CA PHE A 93 -1.78 -1.46 -8.87
C PHE A 93 -0.59 -0.78 -9.55
N ILE A 94 0.09 -1.51 -10.42
CA ILE A 94 1.09 -1.00 -11.34
C ILE A 94 0.42 -0.93 -12.71
N GLU A 95 0.16 0.27 -13.22
CA GLU A 95 -0.61 0.55 -14.44
C GLU A 95 0.15 1.47 -15.39
#